data_AF-A0AAD8PJ83-F1
#
_entry.id   AF-A0AAD8PJ83-F1
#
_cell.length_a   1.000
_cell.length_b   1.000
_cell.length_c   1.000
_cell.angle_alpha   90.00
_cell.angle_beta   90.00
_cell.angle_gamma   90.00
#
_symmetry.space_group_name_H-M   'P 1'
#
loop_
_entity.id
_entity.type
_entity.pdbx_description
1 polymer ?
#
loop_
_entity_poly.entity_id
_entity_poly.type
_entity_poly.pdbx_seq_one_letter_code
_entity_poly.pdbx_strand_id
1 'polypeptide(L)'
;MSTGNEPASSNAAPYSFTLKDLTPSTWADHPLGRTAYGMKRAGFHRWGFVIYRATYNDDTAWERYLKALKLTVRRALADEGGDVLLEQYIDWPVIADQPTLDGASKADVRKHFNSWCAACSEERDGPGATKSKTKRLPRFRYCVYVDRKCLDTLARLPANQDKEDYDELSNVVAVVIDGAFDKRTPGDDKGLYPDIEGCTERYVGWRYEGIDMLVNTYEESHNYPLSHIDYKRPPLISPDGLSSMPV
;
A
#
# COMPACT_ATOMS: atom_id res chain seq x y z
N MET A 1 -30.29 -17.89 42.98
CA MET A 1 -29.00 -18.21 42.33
C MET A 1 -29.31 -18.63 40.91
N SER A 2 -29.26 -17.69 39.95
CA SER A 2 -29.41 -18.00 38.52
C SER A 2 -28.02 -18.11 37.91
N THR A 3 -27.66 -19.33 37.51
CA THR A 3 -26.52 -19.57 36.62
C THR A 3 -26.95 -19.25 35.19
N GLY A 4 -26.47 -18.13 34.66
CA GLY A 4 -26.61 -17.80 33.24
C GLY A 4 -25.67 -18.67 32.42
N ASN A 5 -26.22 -19.45 31.49
CA ASN A 5 -25.48 -20.01 30.36
C ASN A 5 -25.22 -18.87 29.37
N GLU A 6 -23.98 -18.41 29.28
CA GLU A 6 -23.50 -17.71 28.09
C GLU A 6 -23.31 -18.72 26.96
N PRO A 7 -23.80 -18.46 25.74
CA PRO A 7 -23.46 -19.31 24.61
C PRO A 7 -21.99 -19.05 24.23
N ALA A 8 -21.22 -20.13 24.18
CA ALA A 8 -19.85 -20.14 23.71
C ALA A 8 -19.73 -19.44 22.35
N SER A 9 -18.84 -18.44 22.29
CA SER A 9 -18.48 -17.75 21.05
C SER A 9 -17.94 -18.78 20.06
N SER A 10 -18.61 -18.88 18.91
CA SER A 10 -18.34 -19.85 17.85
C SER A 10 -16.99 -19.57 17.17
N ASN A 11 -16.02 -20.46 17.37
CA ASN A 11 -14.74 -20.52 16.64
C ASN A 11 -14.90 -21.08 15.21
N ALA A 12 -15.78 -20.47 14.40
CA ALA A 12 -15.87 -20.76 12.96
C ALA A 12 -15.16 -19.66 12.18
N ALA A 13 -14.22 -20.01 11.30
CA ALA A 13 -13.51 -19.03 10.48
C ALA A 13 -14.52 -18.26 9.62
N PRO A 14 -14.53 -16.91 9.64
CA PRO A 14 -15.58 -16.11 9.00
C PRO A 14 -15.59 -16.20 7.46
N TYR A 15 -14.55 -16.76 6.84
CA TYR A 15 -14.41 -16.89 5.39
C TYR A 15 -14.55 -18.36 4.97
N SER A 16 -15.52 -18.64 4.09
CA SER A 16 -15.76 -19.99 3.55
C SER A 16 -14.76 -20.39 2.46
N PHE A 17 -14.02 -19.42 1.90
CA PHE A 17 -13.03 -19.62 0.84
C PHE A 17 -11.62 -19.27 1.32
N THR A 18 -10.64 -20.12 1.03
CA THR A 18 -9.25 -19.96 1.46
C THR A 18 -8.25 -20.09 0.30
N LEU A 19 -6.98 -19.75 0.53
CA LEU A 19 -5.91 -19.94 -0.48
C LEU A 19 -5.74 -21.41 -0.91
N LYS A 20 -6.19 -22.38 -0.10
CA LYS A 20 -6.15 -23.81 -0.48
C LYS A 20 -7.14 -24.09 -1.61
N ASP A 21 -8.31 -23.48 -1.54
CA ASP A 21 -9.43 -23.63 -2.47
C ASP A 21 -9.21 -22.90 -3.79
N LEU A 22 -8.27 -21.94 -3.81
CA LEU A 22 -7.88 -21.17 -4.99
C LEU A 22 -7.30 -22.06 -6.12
N THR A 23 -8.02 -22.25 -7.21
CA THR A 23 -7.51 -22.94 -8.41
C THR A 23 -7.18 -21.92 -9.51
N PRO A 24 -6.34 -22.26 -10.52
CA PRO A 24 -6.18 -21.45 -11.73
C PRO A 24 -7.52 -21.06 -12.36
N SER A 25 -8.48 -21.99 -12.46
CA SER A 25 -9.78 -21.74 -13.07
C SER A 25 -10.69 -20.81 -12.27
N THR A 26 -10.57 -20.77 -10.94
CA THR A 26 -11.48 -19.95 -10.11
C THR A 26 -11.09 -18.49 -10.05
N TRP A 27 -9.81 -18.14 -10.25
CA TRP A 27 -9.28 -16.80 -9.99
C TRP A 27 -8.46 -16.21 -11.15
N ALA A 28 -8.33 -16.91 -12.28
CA ALA A 28 -7.57 -16.41 -13.45
C ALA A 28 -8.12 -15.09 -13.98
N ASP A 29 -9.45 -14.94 -14.00
CA ASP A 29 -10.14 -13.76 -14.53
C ASP A 29 -10.61 -12.80 -13.43
N HIS A 30 -10.31 -13.11 -12.16
CA HIS A 30 -10.67 -12.24 -11.04
C HIS A 30 -9.77 -10.98 -11.08
N PRO A 31 -10.32 -9.76 -10.90
CA PRO A 31 -9.54 -8.51 -10.94
C PRO A 31 -8.33 -8.51 -9.99
N LEU A 32 -8.51 -9.09 -8.80
CA LEU A 32 -7.46 -9.28 -7.78
C LEU A 32 -6.78 -10.67 -7.79
N GLY A 33 -6.77 -11.30 -8.97
CA GLY A 33 -6.24 -12.63 -9.24
C GLY A 33 -4.79 -12.80 -8.83
N ARG A 34 -3.93 -11.85 -9.21
CA ARG A 34 -2.47 -11.94 -9.11
C ARG A 34 -2.04 -11.81 -7.66
N THR A 35 -2.72 -11.01 -6.85
CA THR A 35 -2.49 -10.93 -5.40
C THR A 35 -2.74 -12.29 -4.74
N ALA A 36 -3.89 -12.91 -5.00
CA ALA A 36 -4.22 -14.24 -4.45
C ALA A 36 -3.23 -15.32 -4.91
N TYR A 37 -2.92 -15.39 -6.21
CA TYR A 37 -1.93 -16.33 -6.74
C TYR A 37 -0.53 -16.05 -6.22
N GLY A 38 -0.15 -14.78 -6.07
CA GLY A 38 1.14 -14.37 -5.51
C GLY A 38 1.35 -14.95 -4.12
N MET A 39 0.36 -14.77 -3.24
CA MET A 39 0.37 -15.34 -1.89
C MET A 39 0.44 -16.87 -1.91
N LYS A 40 -0.42 -17.53 -2.70
CA LYS A 40 -0.44 -19.00 -2.82
C LYS A 40 0.90 -19.55 -3.30
N ARG A 41 1.47 -18.95 -4.34
CA ARG A 41 2.69 -19.43 -5.02
C ARG A 41 3.96 -19.14 -4.22
N ALA A 42 3.97 -18.08 -3.42
CA ALA A 42 5.01 -17.81 -2.43
C ALA A 42 4.85 -18.70 -1.19
N GLY A 43 3.62 -19.11 -0.87
CA GLY A 43 3.28 -19.72 0.41
C GLY A 43 3.49 -18.75 1.57
N PHE A 44 3.22 -17.46 1.32
CA PHE A 44 3.28 -16.34 2.26
C PHE A 44 1.91 -15.66 2.22
N HIS A 45 1.16 -15.72 3.33
CA HIS A 45 -0.27 -15.40 3.35
C HIS A 45 -0.54 -14.04 3.98
N ARG A 46 0.18 -13.02 3.51
CA ARG A 46 -0.07 -11.62 3.84
C ARG A 46 0.12 -10.76 2.60
N TRP A 47 -0.70 -9.72 2.49
CA TRP A 47 -0.57 -8.71 1.43
C TRP A 47 -0.90 -7.32 1.99
N GLY A 48 -0.82 -6.30 1.15
CA GLY A 48 -0.91 -4.90 1.55
C GLY A 48 0.47 -4.25 1.74
N PHE A 49 0.50 -2.92 1.63
CA PHE A 49 1.73 -2.13 1.73
C PHE A 49 2.16 -1.90 3.18
N VAL A 50 3.46 -1.72 3.37
CA VAL A 50 4.02 -1.12 4.60
C VAL A 50 3.81 0.39 4.55
N ILE A 51 3.29 0.97 5.61
CA ILE A 51 2.94 2.40 5.68
C ILE A 51 3.95 3.12 6.56
N TYR A 52 4.60 4.16 6.03
CA TYR A 52 5.51 5.03 6.77
C TYR A 52 4.84 6.35 7.12
N ARG A 53 4.81 6.66 8.41
CA ARG A 53 4.40 7.97 8.91
C ARG A 53 5.60 8.91 8.93
N ALA A 54 5.56 9.99 8.15
CA ALA A 54 6.66 10.95 8.03
C ALA A 54 6.32 12.36 8.54
N THR A 55 5.22 12.49 9.29
CA THR A 55 4.78 13.75 9.90
C THR A 55 4.12 13.48 11.24
N TYR A 56 4.50 14.25 12.26
CA TYR A 56 4.08 14.00 13.65
C TYR A 56 3.38 15.19 14.32
N ASN A 57 3.17 16.29 13.58
CA ASN A 57 2.59 17.53 14.13
C ASN A 57 1.07 17.48 14.36
N ASP A 58 0.37 16.43 13.89
CA ASP A 58 -1.08 16.30 14.02
C ASP A 58 -1.51 14.82 14.06
N ASP A 59 -1.59 14.27 15.27
CA ASP A 59 -2.03 12.88 15.49
C ASP A 59 -3.50 12.67 15.11
N THR A 60 -4.35 13.70 15.29
CA THR A 60 -5.78 13.56 14.99
C THR A 60 -6.01 13.47 13.49
N ALA A 61 -5.32 14.29 12.69
CA ALA A 61 -5.34 14.19 11.24
C ALA A 61 -4.75 12.86 10.76
N TRP A 62 -3.66 12.40 11.39
CA TRP A 62 -3.07 11.10 11.09
C TRP A 62 -4.06 9.94 11.29
N GLU A 63 -4.74 9.86 12.43
CA GLU A 63 -5.71 8.79 12.70
C GLU A 63 -6.89 8.83 11.73
N ARG A 64 -7.38 10.04 11.39
CA ARG A 64 -8.41 10.21 10.36
C ARG A 64 -7.94 9.72 9.00
N TYR A 65 -6.71 10.04 8.61
CA TYR A 65 -6.12 9.61 7.34
C TYR A 65 -5.96 8.10 7.28
N LEU A 66 -5.41 7.49 8.34
CA LEU A 66 -5.23 6.04 8.38
C LEU A 66 -6.57 5.31 8.35
N LYS A 67 -7.61 5.87 8.99
CA LYS A 67 -8.97 5.36 8.89
C LYS A 67 -9.51 5.45 7.47
N ALA A 68 -9.34 6.59 6.79
CA ALA A 68 -9.75 6.77 5.40
C ALA A 68 -9.07 5.76 4.48
N LEU A 69 -7.74 5.66 4.52
CA LEU A 69 -6.95 4.70 3.72
C LEU A 69 -7.45 3.26 3.91
N LYS A 70 -7.61 2.83 5.17
CA LYS A 70 -8.09 1.47 5.48
C LYS A 70 -9.54 1.23 5.07
N LEU A 71 -10.38 2.26 5.07
CA LEU A 71 -11.77 2.16 4.61
C LEU A 71 -11.80 2.01 3.09
N THR A 72 -11.06 2.85 2.36
CA THR A 72 -11.06 2.81 0.90
C THR A 72 -10.55 1.48 0.37
N VAL A 73 -9.49 0.92 0.96
CA VAL A 73 -9.02 -0.42 0.57
C VAL A 73 -10.09 -1.48 0.80
N ARG A 74 -10.75 -1.51 1.96
CA ARG A 74 -11.79 -2.52 2.23
C ARG A 74 -12.94 -2.42 1.24
N ARG A 75 -13.31 -1.21 0.84
CA ARG A 75 -14.37 -1.02 -0.14
C ARG A 75 -13.93 -1.45 -1.53
N ALA A 76 -12.73 -1.08 -1.97
CA ALA A 76 -12.17 -1.58 -3.23
C ALA A 76 -12.10 -3.11 -3.27
N LEU A 77 -11.84 -3.78 -2.14
CA LEU A 77 -11.97 -5.23 -2.05
C LEU A 77 -13.39 -5.71 -2.25
N ALA A 78 -14.38 -5.09 -1.61
CA ALA A 78 -15.78 -5.46 -1.78
C ALA A 78 -16.27 -5.22 -3.22
N ASP A 79 -15.91 -4.09 -3.82
CA ASP A 79 -16.29 -3.71 -5.19
C ASP A 79 -15.74 -4.72 -6.22
N GLU A 80 -14.52 -5.20 -5.99
CA GLU A 80 -13.83 -6.16 -6.85
C GLU A 80 -14.05 -7.63 -6.43
N GLY A 81 -14.91 -7.91 -5.43
CA GLY A 81 -15.17 -9.26 -4.90
C GLY A 81 -13.98 -9.92 -4.18
N GLY A 82 -12.93 -9.17 -3.89
CA GLY A 82 -11.76 -9.62 -3.16
C GLY A 82 -11.97 -9.74 -1.66
N ASP A 83 -13.00 -9.12 -1.08
CA ASP A 83 -13.34 -9.21 0.34
C ASP A 83 -13.57 -10.66 0.80
N VAL A 84 -14.12 -11.51 -0.07
CA VAL A 84 -14.38 -12.94 0.19
C VAL A 84 -13.11 -13.73 0.57
N LEU A 85 -11.94 -13.33 0.08
CA LEU A 85 -10.68 -14.03 0.33
C LEU A 85 -9.59 -13.12 0.88
N LEU A 86 -9.34 -11.99 0.24
CA LEU A 86 -8.17 -11.15 0.47
C LEU A 86 -8.29 -10.34 1.76
N GLU A 87 -9.49 -9.96 2.20
CA GLU A 87 -9.65 -9.18 3.43
C GLU A 87 -9.01 -9.87 4.64
N GLN A 88 -9.10 -11.21 4.73
CA GLN A 88 -8.54 -11.97 5.83
C GLN A 88 -7.00 -12.00 5.89
N TYR A 89 -6.33 -11.73 4.76
CA TYR A 89 -4.87 -11.78 4.63
C TYR A 89 -4.23 -10.40 4.56
N ILE A 90 -5.02 -9.35 4.70
CA ILE A 90 -4.52 -8.00 4.61
C ILE A 90 -3.72 -7.63 5.87
N ASP A 91 -2.55 -7.05 5.69
CA ASP A 91 -1.68 -6.64 6.79
C ASP A 91 -1.10 -5.26 6.50
N TRP A 92 -1.23 -4.35 7.46
CA TRP A 92 -0.92 -2.92 7.30
C TRP A 92 0.08 -2.46 8.36
N PRO A 93 1.34 -2.93 8.33
CA PRO A 93 2.31 -2.48 9.30
C PRO A 93 2.54 -0.99 9.12
N VAL A 94 2.27 -0.24 10.18
CA VAL A 94 2.58 1.19 10.27
C VAL A 94 3.92 1.30 10.97
N ILE A 95 4.91 1.86 10.27
CA ILE A 95 6.21 2.20 10.83
C ILE A 95 6.15 3.66 11.25
N ALA A 96 6.17 3.87 12.56
CA ALA A 96 6.18 5.18 13.20
C ALA A 96 7.34 5.24 14.19
N ASP A 97 8.25 6.17 13.96
CA ASP A 97 9.45 6.43 14.77
C ASP A 97 9.81 7.91 14.59
N GLN A 98 9.18 8.77 15.39
CA GLN A 98 9.27 10.22 15.24
C GLN A 98 10.72 10.75 15.16
N PRO A 99 11.67 10.31 16.01
CA PRO A 99 13.06 10.79 15.94
C PRO A 99 13.75 10.55 14.60
N THR A 100 13.37 9.53 13.84
CA THR A 100 14.04 9.17 12.58
C THR A 100 13.19 9.44 11.33
N LEU A 101 11.87 9.53 11.48
CA LEU A 101 10.94 9.62 10.37
C LEU A 101 10.26 10.99 10.23
N ASP A 102 10.26 11.85 11.25
CA ASP A 102 9.63 13.18 11.13
C ASP A 102 10.36 14.04 10.10
N GLY A 103 9.65 14.38 9.01
CA GLY A 103 10.24 15.10 7.89
C GLY A 103 11.28 14.30 7.09
N ALA A 104 11.39 12.98 7.30
CA ALA A 104 12.37 12.17 6.59
C ALA A 104 12.14 12.19 5.07
N SER A 105 13.24 12.26 4.32
CA SER A 105 13.19 12.24 2.87
C SER A 105 12.71 10.88 2.35
N LYS A 106 12.12 10.85 1.15
CA LYS A 106 11.73 9.60 0.49
C LYS A 106 12.94 8.68 0.26
N ALA A 107 14.14 9.24 0.10
CA ALA A 107 15.37 8.47 0.01
C ALA A 107 15.75 7.80 1.33
N ASP A 108 15.53 8.46 2.47
CA ASP A 108 15.82 7.88 3.79
C ASP A 108 14.79 6.81 4.17
N VAL A 109 13.51 7.07 3.88
CA VAL A 109 12.46 6.05 4.03
C VAL A 109 12.72 4.84 3.14
N ARG A 110 13.19 5.03 1.91
CA ARG A 110 13.60 3.92 1.03
C ARG A 110 14.69 3.05 1.68
N LYS A 111 15.73 3.67 2.28
CA LYS A 111 16.78 2.93 3.00
C LYS A 111 16.20 2.16 4.18
N HIS A 112 15.36 2.81 4.99
CA HIS A 112 14.72 2.17 6.13
C HIS A 112 13.83 0.99 5.69
N PHE A 113 13.06 1.16 4.62
CA PHE A 113 12.22 0.11 4.04
C PHE A 113 13.05 -1.07 3.54
N ASN A 114 14.16 -0.83 2.84
CA ASN A 114 15.05 -1.91 2.41
C ASN A 114 15.64 -2.68 3.60
N SER A 115 16.03 -1.99 4.68
CA SER A 115 16.45 -2.64 5.93
C SER A 115 15.32 -3.46 6.56
N TRP A 116 14.08 -2.94 6.55
CA TRP A 116 12.90 -3.67 7.01
C TRP A 116 12.63 -4.92 6.16
N CYS A 117 12.78 -4.86 4.84
CA CYS A 117 12.65 -6.02 3.95
C CYS A 117 13.77 -7.05 4.15
N ALA A 118 14.99 -6.59 4.44
CA ALA A 118 16.15 -7.44 4.71
C ALA A 118 16.03 -8.17 6.06
N ALA A 119 15.49 -7.50 7.09
CA ALA A 119 15.25 -8.07 8.42
C ALA A 119 14.03 -9.02 8.49
N CYS A 120 13.47 -9.40 7.34
CA CYS A 120 12.31 -10.28 7.24
C CYS A 120 12.66 -11.72 7.61
N SER A 121 11.86 -12.32 8.48
CA SER A 121 12.07 -13.65 9.05
C SER A 121 10.74 -14.37 9.27
N GLU A 122 10.80 -15.69 9.48
CA GLU A 122 9.63 -16.50 9.79
C GLU A 122 9.01 -16.10 11.14
N GLU A 123 9.84 -15.70 12.12
CA GLU A 123 9.39 -15.26 13.44
C GLU A 123 8.60 -13.95 13.36
N ARG A 124 9.06 -13.01 12.53
CA ARG A 124 8.45 -11.69 12.39
C ARG A 124 7.23 -11.70 11.46
N ASP A 125 7.37 -12.32 10.30
CA ASP A 125 6.40 -12.20 9.21
C ASP A 125 5.57 -13.48 8.99
N GLY A 126 5.96 -14.59 9.63
CA GLY A 126 5.27 -15.87 9.55
C GLY A 126 5.74 -16.79 8.42
N PRO A 127 5.07 -17.95 8.26
CA PRO A 127 5.42 -18.98 7.28
C PRO A 127 5.65 -18.46 5.86
N GLY A 128 6.80 -18.83 5.28
CA GLY A 128 7.18 -18.55 3.91
C GLY A 128 7.78 -17.17 3.66
N ALA A 129 7.99 -16.37 4.70
CA ALA A 129 8.58 -15.03 4.63
C ALA A 129 9.99 -15.01 4.03
N THR A 130 10.79 -16.04 4.30
CA THR A 130 12.21 -16.12 3.91
C THR A 130 12.43 -16.60 2.47
N LYS A 131 11.39 -17.08 1.79
CA LYS A 131 11.51 -17.64 0.43
C LYS A 131 11.82 -16.54 -0.59
N SER A 132 12.69 -16.86 -1.56
CA SER A 132 13.06 -15.92 -2.65
C SER A 132 11.85 -15.41 -3.44
N LYS A 133 10.83 -16.24 -3.66
CA LYS A 133 9.59 -15.84 -4.36
C LYS A 133 8.81 -14.77 -3.58
N THR A 134 8.85 -14.81 -2.26
CA THR A 134 8.18 -13.85 -1.36
C THR A 134 8.76 -12.45 -1.52
N LYS A 135 10.08 -12.33 -1.71
CA LYS A 135 10.76 -11.04 -1.95
C LYS A 135 10.35 -10.34 -3.25
N ARG A 136 9.68 -11.06 -4.16
CA ARG A 136 9.14 -10.48 -5.41
C ARG A 136 7.73 -9.93 -5.26
N LEU A 137 7.05 -10.19 -4.13
CA LEU A 137 5.71 -9.66 -3.87
C LEU A 137 5.77 -8.13 -3.71
N PRO A 138 4.73 -7.39 -4.14
CA PRO A 138 4.71 -5.93 -4.10
C PRO A 138 5.06 -5.34 -2.73
N ARG A 139 4.62 -5.97 -1.64
CA ARG A 139 4.92 -5.57 -0.25
C ARG A 139 6.41 -5.45 0.09
N PHE A 140 7.27 -6.21 -0.60
CA PHE A 140 8.73 -6.18 -0.38
C PHE A 140 9.47 -5.35 -1.44
N ARG A 141 8.72 -4.72 -2.34
CA ARG A 141 9.25 -3.87 -3.42
C ARG A 141 8.82 -2.42 -3.23
N TYR A 142 7.65 -2.20 -2.65
CA TYR A 142 7.04 -0.88 -2.54
C TYR A 142 6.53 -0.63 -1.12
N CYS A 143 6.62 0.62 -0.69
CA CYS A 143 5.98 1.08 0.55
C CYS A 143 5.17 2.35 0.31
N VAL A 144 4.18 2.55 1.18
CA VAL A 144 3.40 3.79 1.25
C VAL A 144 4.11 4.74 2.19
N TYR A 145 4.24 6.00 1.78
CA TYR A 145 4.80 7.10 2.54
C TYR A 145 3.75 8.20 2.65
N VAL A 146 3.56 8.71 3.87
CA VAL A 146 2.57 9.74 4.17
C VAL A 146 3.27 10.88 4.89
N ASP A 147 3.40 12.01 4.19
CA ASP A 147 3.91 13.26 4.75
C ASP A 147 2.77 14.26 5.04
N ARG A 148 3.15 15.48 5.39
CA ARG A 148 2.20 16.56 5.66
C ARG A 148 1.29 16.85 4.46
N LYS A 149 1.82 16.85 3.23
CA LYS A 149 1.02 17.12 2.02
C LYS A 149 -0.06 16.07 1.83
N CYS A 150 0.26 14.79 2.10
CA CYS A 150 -0.73 13.72 2.10
C CYS A 150 -1.85 13.97 3.12
N LEU A 151 -1.52 14.35 4.37
CA LEU A 151 -2.54 14.67 5.38
C LEU A 151 -3.40 15.87 4.98
N ASP A 152 -2.79 16.89 4.37
CA ASP A 152 -3.49 18.10 3.96
C ASP A 152 -4.54 17.82 2.86
N THR A 153 -4.37 16.78 2.05
CA THR A 153 -5.41 16.37 1.06
C THR A 153 -6.71 15.94 1.74
N LEU A 154 -6.61 15.21 2.86
CA LEU A 154 -7.77 14.83 3.66
C LEU A 154 -8.37 16.02 4.39
N ALA A 155 -7.54 16.94 4.88
CA ALA A 155 -8.00 18.12 5.63
C ALA A 155 -8.88 19.06 4.77
N ARG A 156 -8.74 19.01 3.45
CA ARG A 156 -9.58 19.76 2.50
C ARG A 156 -10.97 19.15 2.34
N LEU A 157 -11.20 17.92 2.80
CA LEU A 157 -12.53 17.32 2.77
C LEU A 157 -13.41 17.91 3.88
N PRO A 158 -14.68 18.21 3.57
CA PRO A 158 -15.63 18.77 4.52
C PRO A 158 -15.80 17.87 5.75
N ALA A 159 -15.76 18.45 6.95
CA ALA A 159 -15.78 17.72 8.22
C ALA A 159 -17.10 17.00 8.54
N ASN A 160 -18.17 17.31 7.81
CA ASN A 160 -19.57 16.94 8.12
C ASN A 160 -20.24 16.03 7.09
N GLN A 161 -19.50 15.46 6.13
CA GLN A 161 -20.07 14.41 5.30
C GLN A 161 -19.87 13.07 5.99
N ASP A 162 -20.99 12.37 6.22
CA ASP A 162 -21.00 11.03 6.77
C ASP A 162 -19.98 10.18 6.01
N LYS A 163 -19.23 9.38 6.78
CA LYS A 163 -17.97 8.70 6.45
C LYS A 163 -18.07 7.66 5.32
N GLU A 164 -19.04 7.80 4.44
CA GLU A 164 -19.44 6.81 3.47
C GLU A 164 -19.43 7.26 2.02
N ASP A 165 -19.28 8.54 1.71
CA ASP A 165 -19.23 9.00 0.31
C ASP A 165 -17.86 8.66 -0.33
N TYR A 166 -17.89 7.84 -1.39
CA TYR A 166 -16.71 7.27 -2.06
C TYR A 166 -15.99 8.30 -2.92
N ASP A 167 -16.75 9.19 -3.56
CA ASP A 167 -16.24 10.14 -4.54
C ASP A 167 -15.32 11.17 -3.89
N GLU A 168 -15.52 11.49 -2.61
CA GLU A 168 -14.70 12.50 -1.92
C GLU A 168 -13.31 11.99 -1.55
N LEU A 169 -13.17 10.69 -1.26
CA LEU A 169 -11.88 10.10 -0.88
C LEU A 169 -10.93 9.92 -2.07
N SER A 170 -11.43 9.99 -3.31
CA SER A 170 -10.61 9.98 -4.54
C SER A 170 -9.57 11.11 -4.57
N ASN A 171 -9.79 12.19 -3.81
CA ASN A 171 -8.87 13.32 -3.70
C ASN A 171 -7.80 13.16 -2.60
N VAL A 172 -7.85 12.08 -1.82
CA VAL A 172 -6.89 11.82 -0.74
C VAL A 172 -5.70 11.05 -1.31
N VAL A 173 -4.50 11.57 -1.05
CA VAL A 173 -3.29 11.10 -1.74
C VAL A 173 -2.29 10.48 -0.76
N ALA A 174 -1.62 9.43 -1.20
CA ALA A 174 -0.42 8.85 -0.60
C ALA A 174 0.78 8.98 -1.56
N VAL A 175 1.99 8.68 -1.09
CA VAL A 175 3.13 8.42 -1.96
C VAL A 175 3.42 6.93 -1.97
N VAL A 176 3.65 6.34 -3.14
CA VAL A 176 4.20 4.99 -3.26
C VAL A 176 5.67 5.08 -3.65
N ILE A 177 6.55 4.56 -2.79
CA ILE A 177 8.01 4.54 -2.99
C ILE A 177 8.43 3.19 -3.55
N ASP A 178 9.25 3.21 -4.60
CA ASP A 178 9.98 2.03 -5.10
C ASP A 178 11.24 1.79 -4.28
N GLY A 179 11.26 0.68 -3.55
CA GLY A 179 12.38 0.22 -2.73
C GLY A 179 13.63 -0.12 -3.54
N ALA A 180 13.45 -0.61 -4.77
CA ALA A 180 14.54 -1.06 -5.63
C ALA A 180 15.17 0.09 -6.45
N PHE A 181 14.57 1.28 -6.45
CA PHE A 181 15.10 2.43 -7.16
C PHE A 181 16.43 2.91 -6.57
N ASP A 182 17.49 2.88 -7.39
CA ASP A 182 18.84 3.32 -7.02
C ASP A 182 19.39 4.36 -8.00
N LYS A 183 19.51 5.60 -7.52
CA LYS A 183 20.10 6.73 -8.28
C LYS A 183 21.57 6.52 -8.65
N ARG A 184 22.26 5.56 -8.01
CA ARG A 184 23.65 5.22 -8.32
C ARG A 184 23.77 4.40 -9.60
N THR A 185 22.69 3.77 -10.03
CA THR A 185 22.61 3.04 -11.29
C THR A 185 21.74 3.84 -12.25
N PRO A 186 22.28 4.90 -12.88
CA PRO A 186 21.50 5.79 -13.69
C PRO A 186 21.01 5.08 -14.96
N GLY A 187 19.76 5.36 -15.33
CA GLY A 187 19.20 4.98 -16.62
C GLY A 187 19.77 5.80 -17.78
N ASP A 188 19.41 5.38 -18.99
CA ASP A 188 19.86 5.98 -20.25
C ASP A 188 19.39 7.44 -20.45
N ASP A 189 18.42 7.89 -19.65
CA ASP A 189 17.79 9.21 -19.73
C ASP A 189 18.27 10.19 -18.65
N LYS A 190 19.36 9.87 -17.95
CA LYS A 190 19.94 10.77 -16.94
C LYS A 190 20.33 12.13 -17.54
N GLY A 191 19.87 13.19 -16.89
CA GLY A 191 20.13 14.58 -17.30
C GLY A 191 19.15 15.11 -18.35
N LEU A 192 18.20 14.29 -18.81
CA LEU A 192 17.20 14.70 -19.80
C LEU A 192 15.99 15.40 -19.17
N TYR A 193 15.84 15.38 -17.85
CA TYR A 193 14.71 15.98 -17.13
C TYR A 193 15.14 16.95 -16.02
N PRO A 194 14.28 17.94 -15.66
CA PRO A 194 14.52 18.83 -14.52
C PRO A 194 14.76 18.06 -13.22
N ASP A 195 15.62 18.57 -12.35
CA ASP A 195 15.94 17.91 -11.08
C ASP A 195 14.72 17.82 -10.16
N ILE A 196 14.45 16.61 -9.67
CA ILE A 196 13.47 16.35 -8.62
C ILE A 196 14.16 15.53 -7.53
N GLU A 197 14.43 16.18 -6.40
CA GLU A 197 15.09 15.59 -5.24
C GLU A 197 16.47 14.97 -5.58
N GLY A 198 17.23 15.56 -6.51
CA GLY A 198 18.50 14.98 -6.98
C GLY A 198 18.34 13.86 -8.01
N CYS A 199 17.24 13.83 -8.77
CA CYS A 199 17.00 12.90 -9.87
C CYS A 199 16.59 13.62 -11.15
N THR A 200 17.37 13.41 -12.21
CA THR A 200 17.19 14.02 -13.55
C THR A 200 16.82 12.99 -14.64
N GLU A 201 16.45 11.77 -14.24
CA GLU A 201 15.88 10.71 -15.08
C GLU A 201 14.35 10.82 -15.10
N ARG A 202 13.65 10.18 -16.05
CA ARG A 202 12.18 10.25 -16.16
C ARG A 202 11.51 9.81 -14.87
N TYR A 203 11.88 8.63 -14.36
CA TYR A 203 11.30 8.03 -13.16
C TYR A 203 12.14 8.35 -11.92
N VAL A 204 11.51 8.91 -10.87
CA VAL A 204 12.22 9.37 -9.65
C VAL A 204 12.23 8.33 -8.51
N GLY A 205 11.72 7.13 -8.77
CA GLY A 205 11.61 6.07 -7.75
C GLY A 205 10.45 6.20 -6.79
N TRP A 206 9.47 7.04 -7.10
CA TRP A 206 8.22 7.21 -6.35
C TRP A 206 7.17 7.92 -7.20
N ARG A 207 5.90 7.86 -6.78
CA ARG A 207 4.80 8.66 -7.36
C ARG A 207 3.75 9.01 -6.31
N TYR A 208 2.91 10.00 -6.61
CA TYR A 208 1.69 10.24 -5.85
C TYR A 208 0.59 9.27 -6.32
N GLU A 209 -0.25 8.82 -5.40
CA GLU A 209 -1.30 7.83 -5.64
C GLU A 209 -2.57 8.23 -4.88
N GLY A 210 -3.73 8.20 -5.53
CA GLY A 210 -5.00 8.21 -4.81
C GLY A 210 -5.09 7.01 -3.87
N ILE A 211 -5.52 7.19 -2.62
CA ILE A 211 -5.58 6.08 -1.65
C ILE A 211 -6.54 4.97 -2.07
N ASP A 212 -7.51 5.29 -2.92
CA ASP A 212 -8.45 4.39 -3.58
C ASP A 212 -7.78 3.45 -4.58
N MET A 213 -6.74 3.93 -5.27
CA MET A 213 -6.01 3.14 -6.25
C MET A 213 -4.95 2.21 -5.66
N LEU A 214 -4.76 2.19 -4.33
CA LEU A 214 -3.72 1.37 -3.70
C LEU A 214 -3.93 -0.12 -3.92
N VAL A 215 -5.17 -0.62 -3.95
CA VAL A 215 -5.46 -2.03 -4.21
C VAL A 215 -5.07 -2.41 -5.64
N ASN A 216 -5.54 -1.63 -6.61
CA ASN A 216 -5.21 -1.83 -8.02
C ASN A 216 -3.70 -1.71 -8.27
N THR A 217 -3.05 -0.71 -7.66
CA THR A 217 -1.60 -0.54 -7.73
C THR A 217 -0.85 -1.74 -7.17
N TYR A 218 -1.31 -2.30 -6.04
CA TYR A 218 -0.72 -3.51 -5.47
C TYR A 218 -0.85 -4.69 -6.44
N GLU A 219 -2.05 -4.88 -7.00
CA GLU A 219 -2.37 -5.93 -7.96
C GLU A 219 -1.50 -5.86 -9.23
N GLU A 220 -1.42 -4.69 -9.87
CA GLU A 220 -0.61 -4.47 -11.08
C GLU A 220 0.90 -4.61 -10.82
N SER A 221 1.35 -4.23 -9.63
CA SER A 221 2.76 -4.32 -9.20
C SER A 221 3.29 -5.76 -9.13
N HIS A 222 2.43 -6.77 -9.21
CA HIS A 222 2.86 -8.16 -9.37
C HIS A 222 3.60 -8.41 -10.68
N ASN A 223 3.21 -7.72 -11.77
CA ASN A 223 3.73 -7.96 -13.11
C ASN A 223 4.49 -6.76 -13.68
N TYR A 224 4.10 -5.55 -13.28
CA TYR A 224 4.67 -4.32 -13.82
C TYR A 224 5.47 -3.56 -12.77
N PRO A 225 6.59 -2.91 -13.14
CA PRO A 225 7.24 -1.96 -12.27
C PRO A 225 6.37 -0.70 -12.12
N LEU A 226 6.46 -0.03 -10.98
CA LEU A 226 5.70 1.18 -10.67
C LEU A 226 5.92 2.31 -11.69
N SER A 227 7.08 2.33 -12.38
CA SER A 227 7.39 3.27 -13.45
C SER A 227 6.57 3.07 -14.74
N HIS A 228 5.97 1.89 -14.94
CA HIS A 228 5.20 1.54 -16.14
C HIS A 228 3.69 1.63 -15.94
N ILE A 229 3.24 1.75 -14.70
CA ILE A 229 1.83 1.91 -14.35
C ILE A 229 1.55 3.41 -14.35
N ASP A 230 1.12 4.00 -15.45
CA ASP A 230 0.63 5.40 -15.55
C ASP A 230 1.52 6.51 -14.94
N TYR A 231 2.83 6.29 -14.84
CA TYR A 231 3.74 7.29 -14.29
C TYR A 231 3.89 8.50 -15.22
N LYS A 232 3.50 9.68 -14.72
CA LYS A 232 3.69 10.98 -15.38
C LYS A 232 4.65 11.86 -14.58
N ARG A 233 5.52 12.58 -15.30
CA ARG A 233 6.52 13.51 -14.75
C ARG A 233 6.10 14.98 -14.97
N PRO A 234 6.34 15.93 -14.03
CA PRO A 234 6.77 15.70 -12.63
C PRO A 234 5.77 14.76 -11.95
N PRO A 235 6.10 14.04 -10.86
CA PRO A 235 5.19 13.05 -10.29
C PRO A 235 3.77 13.63 -10.13
N LEU A 236 2.86 13.24 -11.02
CA LEU A 236 1.44 13.58 -10.96
C LEU A 236 0.71 12.48 -10.16
N ILE A 237 -0.51 12.77 -9.74
CA ILE A 237 -1.33 11.82 -8.98
C ILE A 237 -1.82 10.72 -9.93
N SER A 238 -1.36 9.49 -9.69
CA SER A 238 -1.85 8.25 -10.33
C SER A 238 -3.33 8.01 -9.95
N PRO A 239 -4.17 7.47 -10.86
CA PRO A 239 -3.83 6.79 -12.12
C PRO A 239 -3.86 7.72 -13.33
N ASP A 240 -4.75 8.70 -13.37
CA ASP A 240 -4.96 9.48 -14.59
C ASP A 240 -3.88 10.53 -14.82
N GLY A 241 -3.11 10.88 -13.78
CA GLY A 241 -2.06 11.90 -13.86
C GLY A 241 -2.60 13.22 -14.44
N LEU A 242 -3.85 13.54 -14.16
CA LEU A 242 -4.51 14.78 -14.58
C LEU A 242 -4.23 15.93 -13.60
N SER A 243 -3.88 15.58 -12.36
CA SER A 243 -3.70 16.52 -11.26
C SER A 243 -2.28 16.46 -10.70
N SER A 244 -1.69 17.63 -10.47
CA SER A 244 -0.50 17.75 -9.63
C SER A 244 -0.89 17.63 -8.15
N MET A 245 0.07 17.22 -7.31
CA MET A 245 -0.12 17.35 -5.87
C MET A 245 -0.46 18.80 -5.53
N PRO A 246 -1.52 19.06 -4.73
CA PRO A 246 -1.88 20.42 -4.37
C PRO A 246 -0.70 21.13 -3.69
N VAL A 247 -0.47 22.38 -4.09
CA VAL A 247 0.50 23.28 -3.44
C VAL A 247 -0.01 23.66 -2.05
#